data_AF-A0A5J4P8Z2-F1
#
_entry.id   AF-A0A5J4P8Z2-F1
#
_cell.length_a   1.000
_cell.length_b   1.000
_cell.length_c   1.000
_cell.angle_alpha   90.00
_cell.angle_beta   90.00
_cell.angle_gamma   90.00
#
_symmetry.space_group_name_H-M   'P 1'
#
loop_
_entity.id
_entity.type
_entity.pdbx_description
1 polymer ?
#
loop_
_entity_poly.entity_id
_entity_poly.type
_entity_poly.pdbx_seq_one_letter_code
_entity_poly.pdbx_strand_id
1 'polypeptide(L)'
;THIEGNHTKCVEYASNAPVQDINKTLVTVVINHNVWAGTTYWWTDGSAIAYIPTYEEEAGFASLIHHESVGHGFGKLADEYINDEERIPANIRLQHQRYSNNYGWYANVDFTDSPDRVKWSRFLNHPQYNYVDLFEGGFLYGKGVWRPEAVSCMDDNRPYFNAPSRYELVRRMKEFAGEPYSWEEFVAQDNVVPLSA
;
A
#
# COMPACT_ATOMS: atom_id res chain seq x y z
N THR A 1 -18.46 1.53 1.83
CA THR A 1 -17.07 1.60 2.30
C THR A 1 -16.42 2.94 2.04
N HIS A 2 -16.83 3.70 1.02
CA HIS A 2 -16.30 5.05 0.76
C HIS A 2 -16.61 6.05 1.90
N ILE A 3 -15.57 6.73 2.37
CA ILE A 3 -15.63 7.77 3.41
C ILE A 3 -14.90 9.00 2.91
N GLU A 4 -15.49 10.18 3.10
CA GLU A 4 -14.87 11.47 2.77
C GLU A 4 -15.02 12.44 3.95
N GLY A 5 -14.16 13.47 3.99
CA GLY A 5 -14.21 14.54 4.98
C GLY A 5 -13.68 15.87 4.45
N ASN A 6 -13.51 16.84 5.35
CA ASN A 6 -12.90 18.12 5.00
C ASN A 6 -11.37 18.04 5.10
N HIS A 7 -10.72 17.70 3.99
CA HIS A 7 -9.26 17.54 3.92
C HIS A 7 -8.49 18.78 4.40
N THR A 8 -8.95 19.98 4.04
CA THR A 8 -8.32 21.25 4.45
C THR A 8 -8.29 21.39 5.98
N LYS A 9 -9.41 21.10 6.65
CA LYS A 9 -9.47 21.14 8.12
C LYS A 9 -8.61 20.09 8.78
N CYS A 10 -8.51 18.89 8.19
CA CYS A 10 -7.63 17.84 8.70
C CYS A 10 -6.16 18.29 8.67
N VAL A 11 -5.72 18.90 7.56
CA VAL A 11 -4.36 19.46 7.42
C VAL A 11 -4.13 20.64 8.35
N GLU A 12 -5.09 21.57 8.45
CA GLU A 12 -5.02 22.72 9.37
C GLU A 12 -4.85 22.25 10.81
N TYR A 13 -5.66 21.27 11.25
CA TYR A 13 -5.56 20.71 12.59
C TYR A 13 -4.22 20.02 12.82
N ALA A 14 -3.79 19.14 11.90
CA ALA A 14 -2.53 18.42 12.00
C ALA A 14 -1.32 19.35 12.05
N SER A 15 -1.39 20.51 11.40
CA SER A 15 -0.32 21.52 11.40
C SER A 15 -0.11 22.21 12.75
N ASN A 16 -1.01 22.02 13.73
CA ASN A 16 -0.80 22.48 15.11
C ASN A 16 0.06 21.51 15.95
N ALA A 17 0.25 20.27 15.49
CA ALA A 17 1.21 19.35 16.08
C ALA A 17 2.64 19.70 15.60
N PRO A 18 3.72 19.18 16.24
CA PRO A 18 5.11 19.42 15.81
C PRO A 18 5.46 18.66 14.52
N VAL A 19 4.68 18.87 13.47
CA VAL A 19 4.85 18.31 12.13
C VAL A 19 5.90 19.14 11.41
N GLN A 20 7.00 18.49 10.98
CA GLN A 20 8.08 19.18 10.27
C GLN A 20 7.73 19.44 8.80
N ASP A 21 7.11 18.45 8.14
CA ASP A 21 6.72 18.50 6.74
C ASP A 21 5.43 17.70 6.54
N ILE A 22 4.34 18.40 6.22
CA ILE A 22 3.03 17.76 6.01
C ILE A 22 3.04 16.81 4.80
N ASN A 23 3.91 17.06 3.81
CA ASN A 23 4.02 16.22 2.62
C ASN A 23 4.70 14.87 2.91
N LYS A 24 5.39 14.77 4.05
CA LYS A 24 5.98 13.53 4.57
C LYS A 24 5.24 13.02 5.80
N THR A 25 4.06 13.55 6.08
CA THR A 25 3.25 13.20 7.25
C THR A 25 1.93 12.59 6.82
N LEU A 26 1.63 11.43 7.39
CA LEU A 26 0.31 10.82 7.28
C LEU A 26 -0.61 11.36 8.37
N VAL A 27 -1.78 11.85 7.97
CA VAL A 27 -2.85 12.18 8.91
C VAL A 27 -3.82 11.00 8.98
N THR A 28 -4.01 10.41 10.15
CA THR A 28 -5.04 9.38 10.38
C THR A 28 -6.18 9.98 11.17
N VAL A 29 -7.37 9.99 10.58
CA VAL A 29 -8.60 10.48 11.20
C VAL A 29 -9.40 9.29 11.71
N VAL A 30 -9.41 9.12 13.03
CA VAL A 30 -10.24 8.12 13.70
C VAL A 30 -11.66 8.64 13.83
N ILE A 31 -12.61 7.97 13.17
CA ILE A 31 -14.02 8.35 13.17
C ILE A 31 -14.74 7.55 14.25
N ASN A 32 -15.39 8.23 15.19
CA ASN A 32 -16.14 7.57 16.27
C ASN A 32 -17.48 7.01 15.76
N HIS A 33 -17.43 5.92 14.99
CA HIS A 33 -18.57 5.23 14.43
C HIS A 33 -18.19 3.76 14.16
N ASN A 34 -18.87 2.81 14.79
CA ASN A 34 -18.55 1.38 14.68
C ASN A 34 -18.97 0.82 13.30
N VAL A 35 -18.07 0.79 12.33
CA VAL A 35 -18.34 0.24 10.99
C VAL A 35 -17.07 -0.23 10.29
N TRP A 36 -17.14 -1.38 9.60
CA TRP A 36 -16.05 -1.87 8.76
C TRP A 36 -15.98 -1.06 7.45
N ALA A 37 -15.16 -0.02 7.45
CA ALA A 37 -14.90 0.81 6.29
C ALA A 37 -13.56 1.55 6.45
N GLY A 38 -13.08 2.12 5.36
CA GLY A 38 -11.83 2.84 5.32
C GLY A 38 -11.74 3.56 3.98
N THR A 39 -11.10 4.72 3.95
CA THR A 39 -10.72 5.37 2.69
C THR A 39 -9.51 6.25 2.93
N THR A 40 -8.51 6.10 2.09
CA THR A 40 -7.31 6.93 2.10
C THR A 40 -7.23 7.81 0.86
N TYR A 41 -6.99 9.09 1.07
CA TYR A 41 -6.69 10.07 0.03
C TYR A 41 -5.22 10.44 0.09
N TRP A 42 -4.59 10.61 -1.05
CA TRP A 42 -3.24 11.14 -1.14
C TRP A 42 -3.03 11.96 -2.40
N TRP A 43 -2.04 12.85 -2.35
CA TRP A 43 -1.76 13.82 -3.41
C TRP A 43 -0.32 13.72 -3.91
N THR A 44 -0.07 14.32 -5.06
CA THR A 44 1.23 14.28 -5.75
C THR A 44 2.34 15.02 -5.02
N ASP A 45 2.00 15.86 -4.03
CA ASP A 45 2.96 16.47 -3.13
C ASP A 45 3.48 15.48 -2.06
N GLY A 46 2.85 14.32 -1.91
CA GLY A 46 3.21 13.27 -0.96
C GLY A 46 2.26 13.16 0.23
N SER A 47 1.47 14.20 0.51
CA SER A 47 0.54 14.24 1.64
C SER A 47 -0.52 13.13 1.54
N ALA A 48 -1.01 12.67 2.70
CA ALA A 48 -2.08 11.67 2.80
C ALA A 48 -2.96 11.87 4.01
N ILE A 49 -4.24 11.50 3.85
CA ILE A 49 -5.23 11.43 4.89
C ILE A 49 -5.94 10.08 4.81
N ALA A 50 -5.86 9.29 5.87
CA ALA A 50 -6.63 8.06 6.03
C ALA A 50 -7.83 8.32 6.95
N TYR A 51 -9.03 7.96 6.49
CA TYR A 51 -10.27 8.03 7.26
C TYR A 51 -10.66 6.63 7.71
N ILE A 52 -10.65 6.40 9.03
CA ILE A 52 -10.82 5.06 9.60
C ILE A 52 -11.84 5.13 10.73
N PRO A 53 -13.04 4.56 10.58
CA PRO A 53 -13.98 4.38 11.65
C PRO A 53 -13.46 3.41 12.72
N THR A 54 -13.88 3.63 13.95
CA THR A 54 -13.68 2.66 15.01
C THR A 54 -14.36 1.33 14.65
N TYR A 55 -13.81 0.24 15.17
CA TYR A 55 -14.42 -1.07 15.07
C TYR A 55 -14.38 -1.74 16.43
N GLU A 56 -15.44 -2.47 16.77
CA GLU A 56 -15.58 -3.09 18.10
C GLU A 56 -14.49 -4.13 18.39
N GLU A 57 -14.04 -4.85 17.37
CA GLU A 57 -12.93 -5.79 17.48
C GLU A 57 -11.61 -5.05 17.27
N GLU A 58 -10.74 -5.08 18.29
CA GLU A 58 -9.43 -4.43 18.27
C GLU A 58 -8.57 -4.90 17.08
N ALA A 59 -8.56 -6.21 16.81
CA ALA A 59 -7.83 -6.78 15.69
C ALA A 59 -8.37 -6.26 14.35
N GLY A 60 -9.69 -6.15 14.21
CA GLY A 60 -10.34 -5.59 13.03
C GLY A 60 -10.01 -4.11 12.82
N PHE A 61 -10.06 -3.31 13.90
CA PHE A 61 -9.67 -1.90 13.84
C PHE A 61 -8.19 -1.73 13.46
N ALA A 62 -7.30 -2.54 14.03
CA ALA A 62 -5.88 -2.54 13.69
C ALA A 62 -5.65 -2.93 12.22
N SER A 63 -6.38 -3.92 11.70
CA SER A 63 -6.35 -4.31 10.29
C SER A 63 -6.70 -3.16 9.35
N LEU A 64 -7.75 -2.38 9.67
CA LEU A 64 -8.11 -1.18 8.89
C LEU A 64 -7.01 -0.10 8.96
N ILE A 65 -6.38 0.10 10.12
CA ILE A 65 -5.22 1.00 10.25
C ILE A 65 -4.05 0.53 9.39
N HIS A 66 -3.74 -0.76 9.38
CA HIS A 66 -2.66 -1.28 8.53
C HIS A 66 -2.96 -1.02 7.06
N HIS A 67 -4.15 -1.37 6.57
CA HIS A 67 -4.50 -1.21 5.17
C HIS A 67 -4.51 0.26 4.73
N GLU A 68 -5.28 1.11 5.43
CA GLU A 68 -5.53 2.49 5.03
C GLU A 68 -4.36 3.41 5.39
N SER A 69 -3.98 3.45 6.66
CA SER A 69 -2.93 4.35 7.12
C SER A 69 -1.56 3.89 6.62
N VAL A 70 -1.19 2.63 6.85
CA VAL A 70 0.16 2.16 6.52
C VAL A 70 0.28 1.83 5.04
N GLY A 71 -0.63 1.04 4.49
CA GLY A 71 -0.57 0.57 3.10
C GLY A 71 -0.75 1.72 2.10
N HIS A 72 -1.93 2.32 2.09
CA HIS A 72 -2.23 3.44 1.18
C HIS A 72 -1.56 4.75 1.62
N GLY A 73 -1.80 5.20 2.84
CA GLY A 73 -1.44 6.53 3.29
C GLY A 73 0.07 6.76 3.31
N PHE A 74 0.79 5.90 4.02
CA PHE A 74 2.24 5.94 4.11
C PHE A 74 2.92 5.29 2.90
N GLY A 75 2.56 4.04 2.57
CA GLY A 75 3.22 3.22 1.56
C GLY A 75 2.87 3.56 0.11
N LYS A 76 1.74 4.25 -0.14
CA LYS A 76 1.20 4.51 -1.49
C LYS A 76 1.00 3.21 -2.28
N LEU A 77 0.61 2.15 -1.59
CA LEU A 77 0.32 0.84 -2.16
C LEU A 77 -1.07 0.85 -2.82
N ALA A 78 -1.24 -0.03 -3.80
CA ALA A 78 -2.51 -0.27 -4.47
C ALA A 78 -3.33 -1.32 -3.70
N ASP A 79 -4.65 -1.33 -3.88
CA ASP A 79 -5.47 -2.48 -3.53
C ASP A 79 -5.06 -3.71 -4.35
N GLU A 80 -5.12 -4.88 -3.74
CA GLU A 80 -4.80 -6.18 -4.36
C GLU A 80 -6.03 -7.07 -4.53
N TYR A 81 -7.14 -6.74 -3.89
CA TYR A 81 -8.38 -7.50 -4.05
C TYR A 81 -9.04 -7.26 -5.41
N ILE A 82 -9.88 -8.22 -5.79
CA ILE A 82 -10.63 -8.23 -7.04
C ILE A 82 -12.10 -7.97 -6.71
N ASN A 83 -12.69 -6.95 -7.33
CA ASN A 83 -14.12 -6.67 -7.25
C ASN A 83 -14.83 -6.92 -8.58
N ASP A 84 -14.08 -6.88 -9.68
CA ASP A 84 -14.55 -7.04 -11.04
C ASP A 84 -13.67 -8.06 -11.76
N GLU A 85 -14.27 -9.13 -12.28
CA GLU A 85 -13.57 -10.20 -13.02
C GLU A 85 -13.12 -9.77 -14.43
N GLU A 86 -13.46 -8.55 -14.84
CA GLU A 86 -13.06 -7.96 -16.10
C GLU A 86 -11.59 -7.54 -16.14
N ARG A 87 -11.15 -7.19 -17.35
CA ARG A 87 -9.81 -6.63 -17.58
C ARG A 87 -9.80 -5.16 -17.17
N ILE A 88 -8.74 -4.76 -16.47
CA ILE A 88 -8.51 -3.35 -16.13
C ILE A 88 -8.61 -2.44 -17.38
N PRO A 89 -9.45 -1.39 -17.34
CA PRO A 89 -9.56 -0.43 -18.43
C PRO A 89 -8.24 0.29 -18.74
N ALA A 90 -8.00 0.53 -20.03
CA ALA A 90 -6.73 1.12 -20.50
C ALA A 90 -6.43 2.51 -19.90
N ASN A 91 -7.46 3.34 -19.70
CA ASN A 91 -7.32 4.67 -19.09
C ASN A 91 -6.88 4.60 -17.63
N ILE A 92 -7.43 3.65 -16.86
CA ILE A 92 -7.07 3.43 -15.46
C ILE A 92 -5.63 2.91 -15.38
N ARG A 93 -5.29 1.92 -16.22
CA ARG A 93 -3.93 1.40 -16.35
C ARG A 93 -2.90 2.51 -16.64
N LEU A 94 -3.18 3.36 -17.63
CA LEU A 94 -2.28 4.46 -18.01
C LEU A 94 -2.10 5.49 -16.88
N GLN A 95 -3.18 5.81 -16.15
CA GLN A 95 -3.11 6.70 -15.01
C GLN A 95 -2.21 6.12 -13.91
N HIS A 96 -2.38 4.84 -13.59
CA HIS A 96 -1.56 4.16 -12.59
C HIS A 96 -0.09 4.07 -13.02
N GLN A 97 0.19 3.74 -14.29
CA GLN A 97 1.56 3.74 -14.83
C GLN A 97 2.20 5.13 -14.70
N ARG A 98 1.46 6.22 -14.92
CA ARG A 98 1.95 7.57 -14.71
C ARG A 98 2.37 7.82 -13.27
N TYR A 99 1.53 7.43 -12.30
CA TYR A 99 1.86 7.61 -10.88
C TYR A 99 3.05 6.74 -10.45
N SER A 100 3.09 5.48 -10.91
CA SER A 100 4.21 4.59 -10.67
C SER A 100 5.52 5.15 -11.22
N ASN A 101 5.54 5.65 -12.45
CA ASN A 101 6.75 6.18 -13.08
C ASN A 101 7.21 7.51 -12.48
N ASN A 102 6.28 8.38 -12.11
CA ASN A 102 6.62 9.73 -11.64
C ASN A 102 6.94 9.79 -10.14
N TYR A 103 6.33 8.90 -9.34
CA TYR A 103 6.39 8.99 -7.87
C TYR A 103 6.80 7.68 -7.18
N GLY A 104 7.01 6.59 -7.93
CA GLY A 104 7.35 5.29 -7.35
C GLY A 104 6.21 4.65 -6.56
N TRP A 105 4.96 5.04 -6.80
CA TRP A 105 3.79 4.48 -6.12
C TRP A 105 3.41 3.10 -6.67
N TYR A 106 2.56 2.40 -5.91
CA TYR A 106 1.94 1.15 -6.33
C TYR A 106 2.95 0.06 -6.68
N ALA A 107 3.97 -0.12 -5.83
CA ALA A 107 5.01 -1.12 -6.08
C ALA A 107 4.51 -2.57 -5.98
N ASN A 108 3.33 -2.76 -5.39
CA ASN A 108 2.71 -4.04 -5.12
C ASN A 108 1.76 -4.52 -6.23
N VAL A 109 1.63 -3.78 -7.34
CA VAL A 109 0.93 -4.25 -8.54
C VAL A 109 1.65 -3.82 -9.81
N ASP A 110 1.50 -4.59 -10.89
CA ASP A 110 2.06 -4.28 -12.20
C ASP A 110 1.09 -4.67 -13.32
N PHE A 111 1.33 -4.19 -14.54
CA PHE A 111 0.54 -4.49 -15.73
C PHE A 111 1.32 -5.28 -16.78
N THR A 112 2.46 -5.87 -16.39
CA THR A 112 3.19 -6.85 -17.18
C THR A 112 3.16 -8.21 -16.47
N ASP A 113 3.01 -9.26 -17.27
CA ASP A 113 3.14 -10.67 -16.90
C ASP A 113 4.59 -11.19 -17.04
N SER A 114 5.57 -10.29 -17.17
CA SER A 114 6.94 -10.65 -17.51
C SER A 114 7.78 -10.71 -16.24
N PRO A 115 8.31 -11.89 -15.86
CA PRO A 115 9.15 -12.04 -14.67
C PRO A 115 10.34 -11.09 -14.63
N ASP A 116 10.94 -10.78 -15.79
CA ASP A 116 12.11 -9.91 -15.88
C ASP A 116 11.78 -8.42 -15.80
N ARG A 117 10.53 -8.02 -16.08
CA ARG A 117 10.11 -6.62 -16.17
C ARG A 117 9.20 -6.15 -15.06
N VAL A 118 8.56 -7.08 -14.35
CA VAL A 118 7.68 -6.74 -13.23
C VAL A 118 8.46 -6.00 -12.15
N LYS A 119 7.83 -5.03 -11.46
CA LYS A 119 8.48 -4.21 -10.41
C LYS A 119 9.22 -5.01 -9.34
N TRP A 120 8.76 -6.22 -9.05
CA TRP A 120 9.37 -7.12 -8.05
C TRP A 120 10.21 -8.24 -8.66
N SER A 121 10.71 -8.09 -9.89
CA SER A 121 11.49 -9.12 -10.61
C SER A 121 12.66 -9.70 -9.79
N ARG A 122 13.35 -8.85 -9.02
CA ARG A 122 14.45 -9.29 -8.13
C ARG A 122 14.02 -10.24 -7.01
N PHE A 123 12.76 -10.21 -6.58
CA PHE A 123 12.24 -11.11 -5.55
C PHE A 123 12.04 -12.52 -6.11
N LEU A 124 11.58 -12.63 -7.36
CA LEU A 124 11.27 -13.91 -8.02
C LEU A 124 12.47 -14.88 -8.05
N ASN A 125 13.69 -14.33 -8.11
CA ASN A 125 14.92 -15.11 -8.20
C ASN A 125 15.65 -15.27 -6.86
N HIS A 126 15.07 -14.77 -5.76
CA HIS A 126 15.74 -14.77 -4.47
C HIS A 126 15.18 -15.89 -3.56
N PRO A 127 16.03 -16.78 -3.02
CA PRO A 127 15.57 -18.00 -2.34
C PRO A 127 14.72 -17.75 -1.08
N GLN A 128 14.93 -16.61 -0.41
CA GLN A 128 14.13 -16.19 0.75
C GLN A 128 12.68 -15.83 0.39
N TYR A 129 12.41 -15.53 -0.89
CA TYR A 129 11.11 -15.05 -1.38
C TYR A 129 10.51 -16.00 -2.40
N ASN A 130 10.72 -17.32 -2.22
CA ASN A 130 10.23 -18.36 -3.14
C ASN A 130 8.70 -18.45 -3.28
N TYR A 131 7.95 -17.69 -2.48
CA TYR A 131 6.50 -17.55 -2.49
C TYR A 131 6.03 -16.32 -3.28
N VAL A 132 6.95 -15.44 -3.69
CA VAL A 132 6.65 -14.30 -4.56
C VAL A 132 6.57 -14.80 -6.00
N ASP A 133 5.49 -14.45 -6.69
CA ASP A 133 5.22 -14.84 -8.07
C ASP A 133 4.47 -13.70 -8.81
N LEU A 134 3.83 -14.00 -9.94
CA LEU A 134 2.92 -13.12 -10.66
C LEU A 134 1.51 -13.69 -10.60
N PHE A 135 0.74 -13.28 -9.60
CA PHE A 135 -0.67 -13.65 -9.48
C PHE A 135 -1.51 -12.66 -10.28
N GLU A 136 -2.18 -13.11 -11.34
CA GLU A 136 -3.09 -12.24 -12.09
C GLU A 136 -4.29 -11.86 -11.20
N GLY A 137 -4.71 -10.61 -11.30
CA GLY A 137 -5.72 -9.99 -10.48
C GLY A 137 -5.15 -9.05 -9.43
N GLY A 138 -5.79 -7.90 -9.26
CA GLY A 138 -5.35 -6.83 -8.37
C GLY A 138 -5.98 -5.51 -8.77
N PHE A 139 -5.82 -4.48 -7.95
CA PHE A 139 -6.34 -3.14 -8.23
C PHE A 139 -7.82 -3.15 -8.66
N LEU A 140 -8.63 -3.97 -7.98
CA LEU A 140 -10.06 -4.18 -8.21
C LEU A 140 -10.43 -5.04 -9.43
N TYR A 141 -9.47 -5.45 -10.27
CA TYR A 141 -9.72 -6.15 -11.53
C TYR A 141 -9.10 -7.55 -11.56
N GLY A 142 -9.81 -8.51 -12.14
CA GLY A 142 -9.36 -9.90 -12.23
C GLY A 142 -8.34 -10.15 -13.34
N LYS A 143 -8.22 -9.25 -14.33
CA LYS A 143 -7.35 -9.46 -15.50
C LYS A 143 -6.51 -8.24 -15.87
N GLY A 144 -5.30 -8.49 -16.37
CA GLY A 144 -4.42 -7.45 -16.91
C GLY A 144 -3.64 -6.62 -15.91
N VAL A 145 -3.63 -7.06 -14.66
CA VAL A 145 -2.88 -6.53 -13.54
C VAL A 145 -2.43 -7.72 -12.70
N TRP A 146 -1.23 -7.65 -12.14
CA TRP A 146 -0.62 -8.71 -11.35
C TRP A 146 -0.25 -8.19 -9.98
N ARG A 147 -0.26 -9.07 -8.99
CA ARG A 147 0.23 -8.83 -7.63
C ARG A 147 1.29 -9.88 -7.25
N PRO A 148 2.20 -9.58 -6.31
CA PRO A 148 3.36 -10.42 -6.02
C PRO A 148 3.06 -11.67 -5.20
N GLU A 149 1.97 -11.68 -4.44
CA GLU A 149 1.60 -12.78 -3.57
C GLU A 149 0.09 -13.02 -3.65
N ALA A 150 -0.37 -14.24 -3.40
CA ALA A 150 -1.78 -14.59 -3.51
C ALA A 150 -2.67 -13.75 -2.58
N VAL A 151 -2.14 -13.41 -1.40
CA VAL A 151 -2.83 -12.72 -0.31
C VAL A 151 -1.88 -11.76 0.40
N SER A 152 -2.41 -10.61 0.85
CA SER A 152 -1.67 -9.63 1.64
C SER A 152 -2.62 -8.69 2.38
N CYS A 153 -2.08 -7.75 3.16
CA CYS A 153 -2.82 -6.68 3.82
C CYS A 153 -3.64 -5.85 2.82
N MET A 154 -3.11 -5.66 1.61
CA MET A 154 -3.81 -4.91 0.55
C MET A 154 -4.89 -5.73 -0.16
N ASP A 155 -5.01 -7.03 0.15
CA ASP A 155 -6.02 -7.94 -0.39
C ASP A 155 -7.16 -8.13 0.63
N ASP A 156 -6.87 -8.60 1.84
CA ASP A 156 -7.89 -8.99 2.82
C ASP A 156 -7.75 -8.35 4.21
N ASN A 157 -6.93 -7.30 4.32
CA ASN A 157 -6.65 -6.57 5.57
C ASN A 157 -5.92 -7.41 6.65
N ARG A 158 -5.35 -8.58 6.32
CA ARG A 158 -4.50 -9.30 7.27
C ARG A 158 -3.29 -8.44 7.69
N PRO A 159 -2.73 -8.64 8.91
CA PRO A 159 -1.54 -7.92 9.38
C PRO A 159 -0.24 -8.44 8.73
N TYR A 160 -0.22 -8.57 7.41
CA TYR A 160 0.91 -9.07 6.63
C TYR A 160 0.97 -8.35 5.28
N PHE A 161 1.94 -7.47 5.09
CA PHE A 161 2.26 -6.93 3.77
C PHE A 161 3.12 -7.92 2.98
N ASN A 162 2.90 -8.06 1.66
CA ASN A 162 3.76 -8.86 0.79
C ASN A 162 5.19 -8.29 0.69
N ALA A 163 6.14 -9.09 0.18
CA ALA A 163 7.56 -8.76 0.22
C ALA A 163 7.91 -7.46 -0.51
N PRO A 164 7.37 -7.19 -1.72
CA PRO A 164 7.58 -5.90 -2.37
C PRO A 164 7.01 -4.72 -1.58
N SER A 165 5.84 -4.90 -0.95
CA SER A 165 5.23 -3.89 -0.09
C SER A 165 6.10 -3.60 1.13
N ARG A 166 6.60 -4.63 1.84
CA ARG A 166 7.50 -4.46 2.99
C ARG A 166 8.78 -3.72 2.59
N TYR A 167 9.36 -4.08 1.45
CA TYR A 167 10.54 -3.38 0.92
C TYR A 167 10.27 -1.90 0.73
N GLU A 168 9.18 -1.52 0.05
CA GLU A 168 8.88 -0.11 -0.18
C GLU A 168 8.53 0.65 1.09
N LEU A 169 7.83 0.02 2.04
CA LEU A 169 7.56 0.62 3.35
C LEU A 169 8.88 0.93 4.07
N VAL A 170 9.81 -0.02 4.12
CA VAL A 170 11.14 0.19 4.73
C VAL A 170 11.94 1.26 3.98
N ARG A 171 11.94 1.23 2.64
CA ARG A 171 12.61 2.25 1.82
C ARG A 171 12.11 3.65 2.17
N ARG A 172 10.78 3.84 2.23
CA ARG A 172 10.16 5.13 2.54
C ARG A 172 10.43 5.58 3.98
N MET A 173 10.41 4.66 4.95
CA MET A 173 10.79 4.96 6.34
C MET A 173 12.22 5.48 6.42
N LYS A 174 13.17 4.80 5.78
CA LYS A 174 14.57 5.21 5.74
C LYS A 174 14.79 6.53 5.00
N GLU A 175 14.11 6.71 3.86
CA GLU A 175 14.14 7.96 3.09
C GLU A 175 13.69 9.16 3.94
N PHE A 176 12.62 8.99 4.73
CA PHE A 176 12.12 10.05 5.60
C PHE A 176 13.02 10.29 6.82
N ALA A 177 13.70 9.27 7.32
CA ALA A 177 14.71 9.37 8.38
C ALA A 177 16.05 9.95 7.90
N GLY A 178 16.26 10.07 6.58
CA GLY A 178 17.56 10.45 6.00
C GLY A 178 18.62 9.35 6.13
N GLU A 179 18.19 8.10 6.28
CA GLU A 179 19.07 6.93 6.42
C GLU A 179 19.35 6.27 5.07
N PRO A 180 20.54 5.67 4.88
CA PRO A 180 20.82 4.89 3.69
C PRO A 180 19.97 3.62 3.66
N TYR A 181 19.71 3.15 2.46
CA TYR A 181 18.90 1.97 2.22
C TYR A 181 19.49 1.12 1.09
N SER A 182 19.48 -0.20 1.27
CA SER A 182 19.98 -1.16 0.28
C SER A 182 19.13 -2.43 0.27
N TRP A 183 19.20 -3.15 -0.86
CA TRP A 183 18.53 -4.44 -1.00
C TRP A 183 19.09 -5.47 -0.01
N GLU A 184 20.41 -5.54 0.11
CA GLU A 184 21.11 -6.52 0.95
C GLU A 184 20.74 -6.33 2.42
N GLU A 185 20.66 -5.09 2.88
CA GLU A 185 20.24 -4.79 4.24
C GLU A 185 18.77 -5.17 4.48
N PHE A 186 17.88 -4.84 3.55
CA PHE A 186 16.48 -5.24 3.64
C PHE A 186 16.35 -6.77 3.76
N VAL A 187 16.99 -7.51 2.85
CA VAL A 187 16.97 -8.98 2.84
C VAL A 187 17.48 -9.57 4.16
N ALA A 188 18.57 -9.02 4.70
CA ALA A 188 19.14 -9.48 5.96
C ALA A 188 18.23 -9.25 7.18
N GLN A 189 17.35 -8.25 7.11
CA GLN A 189 16.46 -7.87 8.22
C GLN A 189 15.02 -8.35 8.05
N ASP A 190 14.58 -8.66 6.83
CA ASP A 190 13.21 -9.10 6.52
C ASP A 190 12.97 -10.54 6.98
N ASN A 191 12.59 -10.68 8.25
CA ASN A 191 12.36 -11.95 8.91
C ASN A 191 10.85 -12.20 9.08
N VAL A 192 10.15 -12.39 7.97
CA VAL A 192 8.70 -12.67 7.97
C VAL A 192 8.43 -14.02 7.33
N VAL A 193 7.64 -14.84 8.01
CA VAL A 193 7.10 -16.08 7.44
C VAL A 193 5.79 -15.73 6.73
N PRO A 194 5.64 -16.03 5.43
CA PRO A 194 4.38 -15.82 4.73
C PRO A 194 3.26 -16.54 5.44
N LEU A 195 2.12 -15.87 5.61
CA LEU A 195 0.91 -16.53 6.05
C LEU A 195 0.44 -17.44 4.90
N SER A 196 0.19 -18.72 5.19
CA SER A 196 -0.38 -19.63 4.19
C SER A 196 -1.70 -19.04 3.67
N ALA A 197 -1.90 -19.12 2.36
CA ALA A 197 -3.17 -18.81 1.71
C ALA A 197 -4.29 -19.74 2.21
#